data_AF-A0A2T5LWF5-F1
#
_entry.id   AF-A0A2T5LWF5-F1
#
_cell.length_a   1.000
_cell.length_b   1.000
_cell.length_c   1.000
_cell.angle_alpha   90.00
_cell.angle_beta   90.00
_cell.angle_gamma   90.00
#
_symmetry.space_group_name_H-M   'P 1'
#
loop_
_entity.id
_entity.type
_entity.pdbx_description
1 polymer ?
#
loop_
_entity_poly.entity_id
_entity_poly.type
_entity_poly.pdbx_seq_one_letter_code
_entity_poly.pdbx_strand_id
1 'polypeptide(L)'
;MDISPDCMPHYRQFLNQLVVQYHVPMNDEARYRQPGADRVESKTVLDSLLSIRHCHWPSSNISNPRMVELGYILSDFMAHGAFVTLTSSMGPPQSERLIREGHSSPVRYSISNLFLPKVIDDWSREELPFSDLEIAILQQSEKRLRQILHKQERKPISETLSYLLAAVGWPQGLEMILRSCPSPCLSPVLEQAIMISEPESVRILCSSGECPISDWVVHLAAVYHYHPAVFRTVVVCLADRRRRLLRLAREHMPRRWLEELGVHPGLDLVDSQAERVERALRDSVGDSVHGLPSCDYSYPGSSVYHLIGCNVQAADILYSVGFTNVGEVDPWGLSPVFYLAPPNTVEHGTMFESQAFINSLSDFLKVCVWFQDKGSALDQESRGTPLLPVHHIACCIGGCIARTLGARREILPEHLMRSRITRVGTDWRTVLARYPVMLEQILGDTEHHDSCSCACSVDGCLPPMIILKETIYRLRPAILCGQMAAHLFDILSVSHPSGARDLQDRLAPAVLRACTFETLSLRHTCRFHNGRDHTIGRVKLDDIAEVQAEDRLLVERLAELVSEFDSKYRTLGVSLPVFLRGYWESRMKAVQQEEEVFDEDEARRMREVGVTVDRV
;
A
#
# COMPACT_ATOMS: atom_id res chain seq x y z
N MET A 1 12.72 19.49 11.84
CA MET A 1 13.19 20.74 11.21
C MET A 1 13.87 20.34 9.93
N ASP A 2 13.31 20.67 8.78
CA ASP A 2 13.96 20.41 7.49
C ASP A 2 15.24 21.25 7.40
N ILE A 3 16.38 20.60 7.22
CA ILE A 3 17.66 21.30 7.11
C ILE A 3 17.81 21.77 5.66
N SER A 4 17.51 23.06 5.42
CA SER A 4 17.78 23.75 4.16
C SER A 4 19.29 23.73 3.84
N PRO A 5 19.71 23.74 2.56
CA PRO A 5 21.12 23.90 2.15
C PRO A 5 21.87 25.05 2.86
N ASP A 6 21.17 26.11 3.27
CA ASP A 6 21.77 27.26 3.96
C ASP A 6 22.16 26.96 5.43
N CYS A 7 21.69 25.84 5.99
CA CYS A 7 21.91 25.47 7.38
C CYS A 7 23.10 24.51 7.60
N MET A 8 23.70 23.95 6.54
CA MET A 8 24.81 22.98 6.66
C MET A 8 26.08 23.56 7.31
N PRO A 9 26.52 24.79 7.02
CA PRO A 9 27.64 25.41 7.75
C PRO A 9 27.35 25.58 9.25
N HIS A 10 26.08 25.85 9.60
CA HIS A 10 25.65 26.00 11.00
C HIS A 10 25.56 24.65 11.70
N TYR A 11 25.13 23.61 10.98
CA TYR A 11 25.15 22.23 11.46
C TYR A 11 26.58 21.75 11.69
N ARG A 12 27.51 22.02 10.77
CA ARG A 12 28.95 21.75 10.95
C ARG A 12 29.53 22.50 12.15
N GLN A 13 29.18 23.78 12.33
CA GLN A 13 29.63 24.58 13.47
C GLN A 13 29.06 24.04 14.80
N PHE A 14 27.78 23.68 14.83
CA PHE A 14 27.12 23.05 15.99
C PHE A 14 27.78 21.72 16.38
N LEU A 15 28.04 20.89 15.37
CA LEU A 15 28.71 19.61 15.51
C LEU A 15 30.16 19.76 16.02
N ASN A 16 30.92 20.71 15.46
CA ASN A 16 32.26 21.03 15.94
C ASN A 16 32.25 21.61 17.35
N GLN A 17 31.24 22.41 17.73
CA GLN A 17 31.09 22.90 19.10
C GLN A 17 30.83 21.76 20.08
N LEU A 18 29.98 20.78 19.75
CA LEU A 18 29.74 19.61 20.60
C LEU A 18 31.02 18.81 20.90
N VAL A 19 31.87 18.60 19.89
CA VAL A 19 33.12 17.84 20.04
C VAL A 19 34.22 18.68 20.71
N VAL A 20 34.49 19.87 20.19
CA VAL A 20 35.67 20.66 20.56
C VAL A 20 35.42 21.50 21.82
N GLN A 21 34.23 22.07 21.96
CA GLN A 21 33.92 23.01 23.05
C GLN A 21 33.26 22.33 24.25
N TYR A 22 32.40 21.34 24.01
CA TYR A 22 31.65 20.66 25.07
C TYR A 22 32.21 19.29 25.46
N HIS A 23 33.26 18.81 24.77
CA HIS A 23 33.89 17.51 25.01
C HIS A 23 32.88 16.37 25.17
N VAL A 24 31.80 16.40 24.37
CA VAL A 24 30.77 15.36 24.44
C VAL A 24 31.44 14.03 24.11
N PRO A 25 31.34 13.01 24.98
CA PRO A 25 31.99 11.73 24.74
C PRO A 25 31.26 11.02 23.60
N MET A 26 31.76 11.23 22.38
CA MET A 26 31.09 10.79 21.16
C MET A 26 30.93 9.26 21.09
N ASN A 27 31.73 8.54 21.87
CA ASN A 27 31.82 7.09 21.90
C ASN A 27 31.15 6.44 23.12
N ASP A 28 30.56 7.22 24.03
CA ASP A 28 29.85 6.66 25.18
C ASP A 28 28.57 5.96 24.73
N GLU A 29 28.38 4.72 25.15
CA GLU A 29 27.16 3.96 24.86
C GLU A 29 25.98 4.56 25.60
N ALA A 30 25.07 5.22 24.86
CA ALA A 30 23.75 5.51 25.37
C ALA A 30 22.91 4.23 25.26
N ARG A 31 22.60 3.60 26.40
CA ARG A 31 21.63 2.50 26.45
C ARG A 31 20.23 3.09 26.33
N TYR A 32 19.61 2.92 25.16
CA TYR A 32 18.25 3.37 24.94
C TYR A 32 17.28 2.20 25.01
N ARG A 33 16.23 2.34 25.81
CA ARG A 33 15.11 1.40 25.87
C ARG A 33 13.91 2.08 25.24
N GLN A 34 13.50 1.63 24.05
CA GLN A 34 12.27 2.14 23.46
C GLN A 34 11.07 1.71 24.32
N PRO A 35 10.09 2.59 24.58
CA PRO A 35 8.88 2.19 25.30
C PRO A 35 8.16 1.08 24.52
N GLY A 36 8.09 -0.12 25.11
CA GLY A 36 7.45 -1.30 24.52
C GLY A 36 8.36 -2.29 23.79
N ALA A 37 9.69 -2.10 23.81
CA ALA A 37 10.64 -3.06 23.25
C ALA A 37 11.40 -3.83 24.34
N ASP A 38 11.49 -5.16 24.22
CA ASP A 38 12.23 -6.03 25.15
C ASP A 38 13.75 -5.96 25.00
N ARG A 39 14.26 -5.38 23.90
CA ARG A 39 15.70 -5.21 23.63
C ARG A 39 16.21 -3.81 23.98
N VAL A 40 17.36 -3.77 24.63
CA VAL A 40 18.16 -2.56 24.87
C VAL A 40 19.15 -2.45 23.72
N GLU A 41 19.10 -1.37 22.94
CA GLU A 41 20.13 -1.05 21.95
C GLU A 41 21.18 -0.13 22.60
N SER A 42 22.46 -0.43 22.44
CA SER A 42 23.54 0.52 22.69
C SER A 42 23.88 1.26 21.39
N LYS A 43 23.86 2.58 21.44
CA LYS A 43 24.31 3.46 20.34
C LYS A 43 25.24 4.50 20.91
N THR A 44 26.30 4.85 20.18
CA THR A 44 27.14 5.98 20.55
C THR A 44 26.42 7.31 20.26
N VAL A 45 26.93 8.40 20.81
CA VAL A 45 26.42 9.74 20.50
C VAL A 45 26.66 10.07 19.02
N LEU A 46 27.78 9.63 18.44
CA LEU A 46 28.05 9.74 17.00
C LEU A 46 26.99 9.00 16.17
N ASP A 47 26.61 7.79 16.58
CA ASP A 47 25.59 6.97 15.90
C ASP A 47 24.21 7.64 15.93
N SER A 48 23.90 8.33 17.03
CA SER A 48 22.67 9.10 17.21
C SER A 48 22.63 10.35 16.33
N LEU A 49 23.80 10.98 16.11
CA LEU A 49 23.94 12.16 15.25
C LEU A 49 23.86 11.81 13.76
N LEU A 50 24.45 10.70 13.34
CA LEU A 50 24.38 10.20 11.95
C LEU A 50 22.98 9.66 11.58
N SER A 51 22.14 9.34 12.58
CA SER A 51 20.80 8.80 12.39
C SER A 51 19.66 9.85 12.47
N ILE A 52 19.98 11.15 12.58
CA ILE A 52 18.98 12.22 12.71
C ILE A 52 18.03 12.27 11.50
N ARG A 53 16.73 12.22 11.81
CA ARG A 53 15.57 12.06 10.92
C ARG A 53 15.34 13.12 9.81
N HIS A 54 16.14 14.17 9.71
CA HIS A 54 15.79 15.35 8.89
C HIS A 54 16.82 15.75 7.83
N CYS A 55 17.86 14.94 7.61
CA CYS A 55 18.79 15.18 6.51
C CYS A 55 18.31 14.44 5.26
N HIS A 56 17.69 15.16 4.31
CA HIS A 56 17.42 14.62 2.98
C HIS A 56 18.73 14.61 2.17
N TRP A 57 19.35 13.44 2.05
CA TRP A 57 20.58 13.26 1.27
C TRP A 57 20.25 13.01 -0.21
N PRO A 58 20.80 13.79 -1.16
CA PRO A 58 20.57 13.56 -2.60
C PRO A 58 21.28 12.29 -3.12
N SER A 59 20.70 11.68 -4.15
CA SER A 59 21.07 10.39 -4.75
C SER A 59 22.48 10.35 -5.37
N SER A 60 23.16 9.21 -5.13
CA SER A 60 24.21 8.49 -5.89
C SER A 60 25.34 9.21 -6.63
N ASN A 61 25.45 10.54 -6.66
CA ASN A 61 26.56 11.18 -7.36
C ASN A 61 27.74 11.45 -6.40
N ILE A 62 28.81 10.65 -6.51
CA ILE A 62 30.08 10.82 -5.75
C ILE A 62 30.68 12.23 -5.97
N SER A 63 30.32 12.88 -7.08
CA SER A 63 30.72 14.26 -7.39
C SER A 63 29.85 15.33 -6.71
N ASN A 64 28.90 14.96 -5.86
CA ASN A 64 28.05 15.91 -5.15
C ASN A 64 28.87 16.63 -4.06
N PRO A 65 28.97 17.98 -4.09
CA PRO A 65 29.70 18.74 -3.08
C PRO A 65 29.27 18.44 -1.64
N ARG A 66 27.97 18.13 -1.43
CA ARG A 66 27.40 17.79 -0.11
C ARG A 66 27.96 16.49 0.47
N MET A 67 28.30 15.54 -0.39
CA MET A 67 28.83 14.23 0.01
C MET A 67 30.32 14.31 0.35
N VAL A 68 31.06 15.18 -0.33
CA VAL A 68 32.47 15.48 -0.02
C VAL A 68 32.59 16.17 1.35
N GLU A 69 31.67 17.08 1.67
CA GLU A 69 31.67 17.82 2.94
C GLU A 69 31.39 16.93 4.17
N LEU A 70 30.51 15.94 4.03
CA LEU A 70 30.29 14.88 5.03
C LEU A 70 31.55 14.06 5.32
N GLY A 71 32.31 13.71 4.29
CA GLY A 71 33.59 13.02 4.42
C GLY A 71 34.59 13.81 5.27
N TYR A 72 34.65 15.13 5.08
CA TYR A 72 35.49 16.01 5.91
C TYR A 72 35.00 16.11 7.37
N ILE A 73 33.67 16.15 7.61
CA ILE A 73 33.10 16.18 8.97
C ILE A 73 33.43 14.89 9.72
N LEU A 74 33.26 13.73 9.09
CA LEU A 74 33.63 12.45 9.67
C LEU A 74 35.13 12.40 9.97
N SER A 75 35.98 12.84 9.03
CA SER A 75 37.43 12.92 9.23
C SER A 75 37.81 13.83 10.40
N ASP A 76 37.17 15.00 10.54
CA ASP A 76 37.39 15.91 11.68
C ASP A 76 37.00 15.23 12.99
N PHE A 77 35.86 14.54 13.05
CA PHE A 77 35.44 13.82 14.25
C PHE A 77 36.38 12.69 14.64
N MET A 78 36.83 11.90 13.67
CA MET A 78 37.81 10.84 13.93
C MET A 78 39.15 11.41 14.42
N ALA A 79 39.60 12.54 13.86
CA ALA A 79 40.80 13.25 14.32
C ALA A 79 40.69 13.74 15.78
N HIS A 80 39.48 13.88 16.31
CA HIS A 80 39.20 14.25 17.70
C HIS A 80 38.81 13.04 18.58
N GLY A 81 39.17 11.82 18.17
CA GLY A 81 39.03 10.61 18.97
C GLY A 81 37.65 9.95 18.92
N ALA A 82 36.74 10.41 18.06
CA ALA A 82 35.50 9.68 17.77
C ALA A 82 35.82 8.44 16.92
N PHE A 83 35.15 7.32 17.15
CA PHE A 83 35.28 6.16 16.27
C PHE A 83 33.92 5.70 15.74
N VAL A 84 33.93 5.31 14.48
CA VAL A 84 32.76 4.71 13.82
C VAL A 84 32.78 3.22 14.15
N THR A 85 31.67 2.67 14.65
CA THR A 85 31.51 1.23 14.82
C THR A 85 31.05 0.62 13.51
N LEU A 86 31.28 -0.68 13.29
CA LEU A 86 30.70 -1.34 12.14
C LEU A 86 29.17 -1.18 12.16
N THR A 87 28.54 -1.26 13.33
CA THR A 87 27.11 -1.02 13.53
C THR A 87 26.65 0.37 13.05
N SER A 88 27.47 1.41 13.22
CA SER A 88 27.15 2.76 12.74
C SER A 88 27.53 3.05 11.30
N SER A 89 28.41 2.23 10.73
CA SER A 89 28.55 2.16 9.27
C SER A 89 27.31 1.53 8.59
N MET A 90 26.56 0.71 9.33
CA MET A 90 25.50 -0.12 8.78
C MET A 90 24.08 0.38 9.04
N GLY A 91 23.90 1.32 9.98
CA GLY A 91 22.57 1.77 10.42
C GLY A 91 21.81 2.52 9.32
N PRO A 92 20.61 2.07 8.89
CA PRO A 92 19.68 2.98 8.22
C PRO A 92 19.30 4.09 9.21
N PRO A 93 19.13 5.35 8.77
CA PRO A 93 18.59 6.39 9.65
C PRO A 93 17.27 5.88 10.24
N GLN A 94 17.12 5.94 11.57
CA GLN A 94 15.98 5.39 12.31
C GLN A 94 14.65 6.02 11.84
N SER A 95 14.10 5.46 10.78
CA SER A 95 12.73 5.71 10.31
C SER A 95 11.89 4.44 10.34
N GLU A 96 12.32 3.38 11.03
CA GLU A 96 11.52 2.15 11.20
C GLU A 96 10.09 2.45 11.72
N ARG A 97 9.89 3.59 12.39
CA ARG A 97 8.56 4.04 12.81
C ARG A 97 7.69 4.72 11.73
N LEU A 98 8.24 5.09 10.57
CA LEU A 98 7.47 5.73 9.47
C LEU A 98 7.12 4.76 8.33
N ILE A 99 7.69 3.54 8.30
CA ILE A 99 7.37 2.55 7.25
C ILE A 99 6.00 1.89 7.50
N ARG A 100 5.48 1.95 8.74
CA ARG A 100 4.07 1.64 9.03
C ARG A 100 3.09 2.67 8.44
N GLU A 101 3.56 3.82 7.97
CA GLU A 101 2.72 4.91 7.45
C GLU A 101 3.17 5.33 6.03
N GLY A 102 3.26 4.38 5.08
CA GLY A 102 3.11 4.67 3.64
C GLY A 102 4.05 5.68 2.97
N HIS A 103 5.15 6.10 3.58
CA HIS A 103 6.01 7.15 3.02
C HIS A 103 6.95 6.62 1.93
N SER A 104 6.64 6.93 0.68
CA SER A 104 7.52 6.79 -0.47
C SER A 104 8.60 7.88 -0.47
N SER A 105 9.84 7.52 -0.17
CA SER A 105 11.02 8.26 -0.65
C SER A 105 12.18 7.28 -0.89
N PRO A 106 12.67 7.14 -2.14
CA PRO A 106 13.66 6.15 -2.52
C PRO A 106 15.07 6.74 -2.42
N VAL A 107 15.57 7.06 -1.22
CA VAL A 107 17.00 7.35 -1.08
C VAL A 107 17.52 6.88 0.27
N ARG A 108 18.12 5.70 0.33
CA ARG A 108 18.83 5.21 1.53
C ARG A 108 20.01 4.33 1.16
N TYR A 109 21.10 4.97 0.75
CA TYR A 109 22.41 4.39 0.97
C TYR A 109 22.87 4.85 2.36
N SER A 110 23.41 3.94 3.17
CA SER A 110 24.21 4.36 4.31
C SER A 110 25.38 5.18 3.75
N ILE A 111 25.49 6.45 4.18
CA ILE A 111 26.62 7.36 3.86
C ILE A 111 27.96 6.67 4.13
N SER A 112 27.98 5.67 4.97
CA SER A 112 29.17 4.99 5.46
C SER A 112 29.81 4.02 4.45
N ASN A 113 29.01 3.31 3.63
CA ASN A 113 29.54 2.26 2.73
C ASN A 113 30.39 2.81 1.56
N LEU A 114 30.23 4.09 1.22
CA LEU A 114 30.97 4.75 0.13
C LEU A 114 32.21 5.52 0.62
N PHE A 115 32.29 5.86 1.91
CA PHE A 115 33.28 6.80 2.46
C PHE A 115 34.26 6.18 3.44
N LEU A 116 33.82 5.24 4.28
CA LEU A 116 34.75 4.52 5.18
C LEU A 116 35.92 3.89 4.43
N PRO A 117 35.76 3.26 3.25
CA PRO A 117 36.90 2.67 2.54
C PRO A 117 37.98 3.72 2.22
N LYS A 118 37.58 4.93 1.80
CA LYS A 118 38.50 6.04 1.49
C LYS A 118 39.18 6.61 2.74
N VAL A 119 38.41 6.81 3.82
CA VAL A 119 38.96 7.25 5.11
C VAL A 119 39.96 6.24 5.66
N ILE A 120 39.65 4.94 5.58
CA ILE A 120 40.52 3.85 6.04
C ILE A 120 41.80 3.79 5.20
N ASP A 121 41.73 4.09 3.91
CA ASP A 121 42.91 4.16 3.04
C ASP A 121 43.82 5.36 3.37
N ASP A 122 43.25 6.46 3.87
CA ASP A 122 43.98 7.68 4.25
C ASP A 122 44.57 7.63 5.67
N TRP A 123 44.06 6.76 6.55
CA TRP A 123 44.47 6.63 7.96
C TRP A 123 45.43 5.46 8.21
N SER A 124 46.31 5.60 9.20
CA SER A 124 47.25 4.53 9.54
C SER A 124 46.57 3.44 10.39
N ARG A 125 46.99 2.18 10.22
CA ARG A 125 46.36 1.01 10.88
C ARG A 125 46.37 1.04 12.41
N GLU A 126 47.27 1.82 13.01
CA GLU A 126 47.42 1.92 14.47
C GLU A 126 46.39 2.90 15.09
N GLU A 127 45.68 3.68 14.28
CA GLU A 127 44.77 4.75 14.72
C GLU A 127 43.29 4.36 14.66
N LEU A 128 42.95 3.23 14.04
CA LEU A 128 41.57 2.79 13.84
C LEU A 128 41.20 1.62 14.78
N PRO A 129 40.07 1.68 15.51
CA PRO A 129 39.65 0.62 16.43
C PRO A 129 38.95 -0.57 15.74
N PHE A 130 39.25 -0.80 14.46
CA PHE A 130 38.71 -1.92 13.69
C PHE A 130 39.66 -3.12 13.74
N SER A 131 39.10 -4.32 13.84
CA SER A 131 39.86 -5.56 13.64
C SER A 131 40.37 -5.68 12.21
N ASP A 132 41.43 -6.48 12.00
CA ASP A 132 41.95 -6.80 10.67
C ASP A 132 40.86 -7.36 9.73
N LEU A 133 39.87 -8.07 10.29
CA LEU A 133 38.73 -8.61 9.56
C LEU A 133 37.78 -7.50 9.08
N GLU A 134 37.41 -6.58 9.97
CA GLU A 134 36.55 -5.43 9.65
C GLU A 134 37.20 -4.53 8.59
N ILE A 135 38.50 -4.25 8.74
CA ILE A 135 39.26 -3.48 7.74
C ILE A 135 39.23 -4.20 6.39
N ALA A 136 39.41 -5.52 6.35
CA ALA A 136 39.37 -6.28 5.11
C ALA A 136 37.99 -6.25 4.44
N ILE A 137 36.90 -6.25 5.23
CA ILE A 137 35.52 -6.17 4.74
C ILE A 137 35.23 -4.77 4.20
N LEU A 138 35.55 -3.73 4.98
CA LEU A 138 35.33 -2.34 4.60
C LEU A 138 36.14 -1.97 3.34
N GLN A 139 37.36 -2.48 3.18
CA GLN A 139 38.16 -2.29 1.97
C GLN A 139 37.79 -3.23 0.80
N GLN A 140 36.80 -4.13 0.98
CA GLN A 140 36.42 -5.15 0.01
C GLN A 140 37.64 -5.97 -0.50
N SER A 141 38.60 -6.25 0.39
CA SER A 141 39.88 -6.85 0.03
C SER A 141 39.80 -8.37 0.07
N GLU A 142 39.49 -9.00 -1.07
CA GLU A 142 39.38 -10.47 -1.17
C GLU A 142 40.61 -11.21 -0.65
N LYS A 143 41.81 -10.76 -1.04
CA LYS A 143 43.07 -11.41 -0.65
C LYS A 143 43.25 -11.40 0.87
N ARG A 144 42.97 -10.27 1.52
CA ARG A 144 43.10 -10.13 2.99
C ARG A 144 42.04 -10.94 3.69
N LEU A 145 40.79 -10.85 3.24
CA LEU A 145 39.69 -11.62 3.81
C LEU A 145 39.96 -13.13 3.73
N ARG A 146 40.45 -13.66 2.60
CA ARG A 146 40.85 -15.08 2.48
C ARG A 146 41.93 -15.45 3.49
N GLN A 147 42.98 -14.63 3.62
CA GLN A 147 44.08 -14.88 4.56
C GLN A 147 43.62 -14.90 6.02
N ILE A 148 42.66 -14.04 6.39
CA ILE A 148 42.14 -13.94 7.75
C ILE A 148 41.21 -15.11 8.06
N LEU A 149 40.25 -15.41 7.18
CA LEU A 149 39.31 -16.51 7.35
C LEU A 149 40.04 -17.87 7.45
N HIS A 150 41.11 -18.06 6.67
CA HIS A 150 41.93 -19.28 6.72
C HIS A 150 42.73 -19.43 8.02
N LYS A 151 43.05 -18.31 8.70
CA LYS A 151 43.73 -18.31 10.01
C LYS A 151 42.76 -18.46 11.18
N GLN A 152 41.49 -18.12 10.98
CA GLN A 152 40.45 -18.08 12.02
C GLN A 152 39.64 -19.38 12.20
N GLU A 153 40.03 -20.50 11.55
CA GLU A 153 39.35 -21.82 11.54
C GLU A 153 38.95 -22.44 12.91
N ARG A 154 39.11 -21.76 14.06
CA ARG A 154 38.85 -22.32 15.40
C ARG A 154 38.04 -21.44 16.37
N LYS A 155 37.46 -20.30 15.96
CA LYS A 155 36.51 -19.56 16.82
C LYS A 155 35.30 -19.05 16.02
N PRO A 156 34.06 -19.31 16.46
CA PRO A 156 32.88 -18.74 15.83
C PRO A 156 32.90 -17.22 15.94
N ILE A 157 32.58 -16.55 14.84
CA ILE A 157 32.55 -15.10 14.75
C ILE A 157 31.33 -14.58 15.56
N SER A 158 31.57 -13.88 16.67
CA SER A 158 30.50 -13.37 17.54
C SER A 158 29.62 -12.28 16.91
N GLU A 159 30.10 -11.62 15.85
CA GLU A 159 29.43 -10.50 15.16
C GLU A 159 29.11 -10.80 13.67
N THR A 160 28.80 -12.06 13.37
CA THR A 160 28.59 -12.55 12.00
C THR A 160 27.57 -11.71 11.20
N LEU A 161 26.50 -11.24 11.86
CA LEU A 161 25.45 -10.46 11.19
C LEU A 161 25.97 -9.12 10.67
N SER A 162 26.76 -8.39 11.46
CA SER A 162 27.28 -7.07 11.07
C SER A 162 28.24 -7.19 9.88
N TYR A 163 29.06 -8.24 9.84
CA TYR A 163 29.96 -8.53 8.71
C TYR A 163 29.20 -8.91 7.44
N LEU A 164 28.16 -9.73 7.55
CA LEU A 164 27.31 -10.10 6.43
C LEU A 164 26.57 -8.88 5.86
N LEU A 165 26.02 -8.03 6.73
CA LEU A 165 25.38 -6.79 6.31
C LEU A 165 26.39 -5.88 5.59
N ALA A 166 27.61 -5.72 6.12
CA ALA A 166 28.66 -4.87 5.52
C ALA A 166 29.17 -5.39 4.17
N ALA A 167 29.06 -6.69 3.93
CA ALA A 167 29.42 -7.31 2.66
C ALA A 167 28.31 -7.26 1.60
N VAL A 168 27.11 -6.74 1.92
CA VAL A 168 26.04 -6.56 0.92
C VAL A 168 26.49 -5.53 -0.12
N GLY A 169 26.43 -5.89 -1.40
CA GLY A 169 27.01 -5.12 -2.51
C GLY A 169 28.45 -5.55 -2.87
N TRP A 170 29.03 -6.50 -2.13
CA TRP A 170 30.30 -7.17 -2.47
C TRP A 170 30.10 -8.70 -2.54
N PRO A 171 29.60 -9.22 -3.69
CA PRO A 171 29.18 -10.62 -3.82
C PRO A 171 30.25 -11.66 -3.41
N GLN A 172 31.50 -11.44 -3.80
CA GLN A 172 32.61 -12.36 -3.50
C GLN A 172 32.91 -12.40 -1.99
N GLY A 173 32.92 -11.24 -1.33
CA GLY A 173 33.13 -11.16 0.11
C GLY A 173 31.96 -11.76 0.89
N LEU A 174 30.73 -11.48 0.46
CA LEU A 174 29.52 -12.05 1.06
C LEU A 174 29.55 -13.58 1.01
N GLU A 175 29.86 -14.15 -0.16
CA GLU A 175 29.97 -15.61 -0.32
C GLU A 175 31.09 -16.21 0.57
N MET A 176 32.23 -15.54 0.66
CA MET A 176 33.33 -15.98 1.53
C MET A 176 32.95 -15.98 3.00
N ILE A 177 32.27 -14.94 3.48
CA ILE A 177 31.82 -14.85 4.89
C ILE A 177 30.74 -15.90 5.18
N LEU A 178 29.77 -16.08 4.27
CA LEU A 178 28.71 -17.09 4.42
C LEU A 178 29.28 -18.51 4.56
N ARG A 179 30.29 -18.88 3.76
CA ARG A 179 30.93 -20.20 3.82
C ARG A 179 31.68 -20.45 5.14
N SER A 180 32.13 -19.40 5.82
CA SER A 180 32.88 -19.50 7.06
C SER A 180 32.00 -19.48 8.31
N CYS A 181 30.71 -19.22 8.18
CA CYS A 181 29.78 -19.09 9.31
C CYS A 181 28.67 -20.16 9.25
N PRO A 182 28.68 -21.16 10.16
CA PRO A 182 27.59 -22.11 10.23
C PRO A 182 26.36 -21.44 10.88
N SER A 183 25.26 -21.32 10.14
CA SER A 183 23.93 -20.92 10.62
C SER A 183 23.70 -19.44 11.02
N PRO A 184 24.02 -18.44 10.17
CA PRO A 184 23.66 -17.05 10.40
C PRO A 184 22.15 -16.78 10.23
N CYS A 185 21.61 -15.79 10.97
CA CYS A 185 20.29 -15.23 10.66
C CYS A 185 20.40 -14.35 9.41
N LEU A 186 19.89 -14.85 8.27
CA LEU A 186 20.06 -14.20 6.97
C LEU A 186 18.93 -13.26 6.55
N SER A 187 17.77 -13.29 7.22
CA SER A 187 16.62 -12.45 6.85
C SER A 187 16.96 -10.95 6.83
N PRO A 188 17.61 -10.38 7.86
CA PRO A 188 17.97 -8.95 7.83
C PRO A 188 18.97 -8.60 6.72
N VAL A 189 19.84 -9.56 6.36
CA VAL A 189 20.84 -9.38 5.28
C VAL A 189 20.16 -9.37 3.91
N LEU A 190 19.16 -10.24 3.72
CA LEU A 190 18.37 -10.27 2.49
C LEU A 190 17.51 -9.00 2.35
N GLU A 191 16.88 -8.55 3.42
CA GLU A 191 16.13 -7.29 3.43
C GLU A 191 17.04 -6.11 3.08
N GLN A 192 18.25 -6.05 3.64
CA GLN A 192 19.25 -5.04 3.28
C GLN A 192 19.63 -5.09 1.79
N ALA A 193 19.88 -6.28 1.25
CA ALA A 193 20.21 -6.46 -0.16
C ALA A 193 19.10 -5.99 -1.10
N ILE A 194 17.84 -6.17 -0.71
CA ILE A 194 16.67 -5.66 -1.42
C ILE A 194 16.61 -4.14 -1.33
N MET A 195 16.76 -3.58 -0.13
CA MET A 195 16.68 -2.13 0.11
C MET A 195 17.72 -1.34 -0.71
N ILE A 196 18.94 -1.88 -0.86
CA ILE A 196 20.00 -1.24 -1.65
C ILE A 196 20.02 -1.66 -3.13
N SER A 197 19.03 -2.43 -3.58
CA SER A 197 18.86 -2.86 -4.97
C SER A 197 20.00 -3.71 -5.55
N GLU A 198 20.59 -4.62 -4.76
CA GLU A 198 21.74 -5.45 -5.15
C GLU A 198 21.34 -6.89 -5.54
N PRO A 199 21.03 -7.17 -6.83
CA PRO A 199 20.46 -8.45 -7.26
C PRO A 199 21.39 -9.64 -7.05
N GLU A 200 22.70 -9.43 -7.13
CA GLU A 200 23.69 -10.50 -6.99
C GLU A 200 23.85 -10.94 -5.53
N SER A 201 23.81 -9.98 -4.59
CA SER A 201 23.78 -10.27 -3.15
C SER A 201 22.50 -11.03 -2.79
N VAL A 202 21.34 -10.61 -3.32
CA VAL A 202 20.07 -11.34 -3.18
C VAL A 202 20.18 -12.76 -3.71
N ARG A 203 20.78 -12.96 -4.89
CA ARG A 203 20.96 -14.29 -5.50
C ARG A 203 21.77 -15.22 -4.60
N ILE A 204 22.89 -14.75 -4.05
CA ILE A 204 23.75 -15.52 -3.15
C ILE A 204 22.99 -15.91 -1.89
N LEU A 205 22.32 -14.95 -1.26
CA LEU A 205 21.56 -15.18 -0.01
C LEU A 205 20.40 -16.17 -0.24
N CYS A 206 19.62 -16.00 -1.31
CA CYS A 206 18.53 -16.91 -1.63
C CYS A 206 19.01 -18.31 -2.06
N SER A 207 20.20 -18.42 -2.66
CA SER A 207 20.77 -19.72 -3.09
C SER A 207 21.37 -20.52 -1.94
N SER A 208 21.65 -19.90 -0.79
CA SER A 208 22.17 -20.59 0.41
C SER A 208 21.24 -21.68 0.95
N GLY A 209 19.93 -21.60 0.65
CA GLY A 209 18.89 -22.49 1.20
C GLY A 209 18.53 -22.22 2.66
N GLU A 210 19.42 -21.59 3.43
CA GLU A 210 19.23 -21.24 4.85
C GLU A 210 18.41 -19.96 5.03
N CYS A 211 18.49 -19.01 4.10
CA CYS A 211 17.74 -17.75 4.17
C CYS A 211 16.28 -17.95 3.77
N PRO A 212 15.27 -17.71 4.63
CA PRO A 212 13.87 -17.85 4.26
C PRO A 212 13.45 -16.74 3.28
N ILE A 213 12.63 -17.09 2.29
CA ILE A 213 11.94 -16.12 1.44
C ILE A 213 10.50 -16.06 1.95
N SER A 214 10.23 -15.09 2.82
CA SER A 214 8.93 -14.90 3.46
C SER A 214 7.99 -14.05 2.60
N ASP A 215 6.71 -14.04 2.97
CA ASP A 215 5.73 -13.15 2.35
C ASP A 215 6.13 -11.67 2.48
N TRP A 216 6.72 -11.30 3.62
CA TRP A 216 7.27 -9.96 3.84
C TRP A 216 8.39 -9.64 2.85
N VAL A 217 9.30 -10.57 2.56
CA VAL A 217 10.38 -10.36 1.58
C VAL A 217 9.82 -10.09 0.18
N VAL A 218 8.79 -10.85 -0.23
CA VAL A 218 8.12 -10.63 -1.53
C VAL A 218 7.43 -9.27 -1.56
N HIS A 219 6.70 -8.92 -0.50
CA HIS A 219 6.01 -7.64 -0.38
C HIS A 219 7.00 -6.46 -0.36
N LEU A 220 8.10 -6.58 0.40
CA LEU A 220 9.19 -5.59 0.46
C LEU A 220 9.78 -5.33 -0.92
N ALA A 221 10.09 -6.39 -1.67
CA ALA A 221 10.68 -6.29 -3.01
C ALA A 221 9.67 -5.86 -4.10
N ALA A 222 8.37 -6.07 -3.90
CA ALA A 222 7.34 -5.69 -4.87
C ALA A 222 6.78 -4.28 -4.66
N VAL A 223 6.61 -3.86 -3.40
CA VAL A 223 5.85 -2.65 -3.03
C VAL A 223 6.76 -1.53 -2.54
N TYR A 224 7.69 -1.83 -1.62
CA TYR A 224 8.49 -0.79 -0.96
C TYR A 224 9.81 -0.48 -1.67
N HIS A 225 10.51 -1.51 -2.16
CA HIS A 225 11.85 -1.39 -2.76
C HIS A 225 11.90 -2.06 -4.14
N TYR A 226 10.91 -1.74 -4.98
CA TYR A 226 10.81 -2.36 -6.28
C TYR A 226 11.98 -2.00 -7.19
N HIS A 227 12.78 -3.02 -7.51
CA HIS A 227 13.76 -2.99 -8.58
C HIS A 227 13.57 -4.25 -9.44
N PRO A 228 13.30 -4.14 -10.76
CA PRO A 228 12.90 -5.29 -11.58
C PRO A 228 13.87 -6.46 -11.54
N ALA A 229 15.18 -6.21 -11.52
CA ALA A 229 16.18 -7.25 -11.45
C ALA A 229 16.21 -7.95 -10.08
N VAL A 230 16.03 -7.20 -8.99
CA VAL A 230 16.00 -7.74 -7.63
C VAL A 230 14.75 -8.59 -7.43
N PHE A 231 13.58 -8.03 -7.79
CA PHE A 231 12.32 -8.74 -7.66
C PHE A 231 12.31 -10.02 -8.49
N ARG A 232 12.84 -9.97 -9.73
CA ARG A 232 13.03 -11.17 -10.56
C ARG A 232 13.89 -12.21 -9.86
N THR A 233 15.03 -11.82 -9.27
CA THR A 233 15.89 -12.76 -8.53
C THR A 233 15.15 -13.40 -7.35
N VAL A 234 14.45 -12.60 -6.52
CA VAL A 234 13.65 -13.11 -5.39
C VAL A 234 12.63 -14.14 -5.87
N VAL A 235 11.84 -13.79 -6.90
CA VAL A 235 10.77 -14.64 -7.43
C VAL A 235 11.29 -15.91 -8.09
N VAL A 236 12.41 -15.85 -8.82
CA VAL A 236 13.04 -17.03 -9.42
C VAL A 236 13.49 -17.99 -8.33
N CYS A 237 14.17 -17.49 -7.29
CA CYS A 237 14.59 -18.32 -6.16
C CYS A 237 13.39 -18.93 -5.41
N LEU A 238 12.31 -18.14 -5.22
CA LEU A 238 11.08 -18.62 -4.60
C LEU A 238 10.43 -19.73 -5.44
N ALA A 239 10.34 -19.55 -6.75
CA ALA A 239 9.76 -20.52 -7.66
C ALA A 239 10.57 -21.83 -7.68
N ASP A 240 11.91 -21.75 -7.69
CA ASP A 240 12.76 -22.94 -7.65
C ASP A 240 12.59 -23.72 -6.35
N ARG A 241 12.46 -23.03 -5.21
CA ARG A 241 12.14 -23.67 -3.92
C ARG A 241 10.78 -24.35 -3.95
N ARG A 242 9.76 -23.69 -4.49
CA ARG A 242 8.40 -24.23 -4.61
C ARG A 242 8.32 -25.43 -5.57
N ARG A 243 9.07 -25.41 -6.68
CA ARG A 243 9.22 -26.60 -7.56
C ARG A 243 9.91 -27.76 -6.84
N ARG A 244 10.97 -27.47 -6.08
CA ARG A 244 11.66 -28.50 -5.30
C ARG A 244 10.76 -29.09 -4.23
N LEU A 245 10.00 -28.25 -3.53
CA LEU A 245 8.99 -28.68 -2.56
C LEU A 245 7.96 -29.61 -3.21
N LEU A 246 7.40 -29.22 -4.35
CA LEU A 246 6.44 -30.02 -5.10
C LEU A 246 7.03 -31.37 -5.56
N ARG A 247 8.30 -31.37 -6.01
CA ARG A 247 9.00 -32.61 -6.38
C ARG A 247 9.15 -33.56 -5.20
N LEU A 248 9.65 -33.06 -4.07
CA LEU A 248 9.82 -33.86 -2.85
C LEU A 248 8.48 -34.40 -2.34
N ALA A 249 7.43 -33.56 -2.38
CA ALA A 249 6.07 -33.95 -2.06
C ALA A 249 5.59 -35.13 -2.91
N ARG A 250 5.81 -35.09 -4.24
CA ARG A 250 5.44 -36.17 -5.17
C ARG A 250 6.23 -37.46 -4.95
N GLU A 251 7.49 -37.35 -4.54
CA GLU A 251 8.36 -38.50 -4.30
C GLU A 251 8.04 -39.23 -2.98
N HIS A 252 7.64 -38.49 -1.94
CA HIS A 252 7.55 -39.03 -0.58
C HIS A 252 6.13 -39.16 -0.04
N MET A 253 5.14 -38.46 -0.61
CA MET A 253 3.75 -38.51 -0.12
C MET A 253 2.84 -39.39 -1.00
N PRO A 254 1.89 -40.13 -0.39
CA PRO A 254 0.88 -40.87 -1.14
C PRO A 254 0.02 -39.94 -2.01
N ARG A 255 -0.37 -40.41 -3.20
CA ARG A 255 -1.22 -39.66 -4.15
C ARG A 255 -2.51 -39.10 -3.53
N ARG A 256 -3.14 -39.85 -2.63
CA ARG A 256 -4.35 -39.41 -1.92
C ARG A 256 -4.13 -38.12 -1.13
N TRP A 257 -3.00 -38.01 -0.43
CA TRP A 257 -2.68 -36.80 0.35
C TRP A 257 -2.36 -35.62 -0.55
N LEU A 258 -1.67 -35.85 -1.67
CA LEU A 258 -1.43 -34.82 -2.67
C LEU A 258 -2.75 -34.26 -3.23
N GLU A 259 -3.71 -35.12 -3.54
CA GLU A 259 -5.05 -34.72 -3.98
C GLU A 259 -5.80 -33.91 -2.90
N GLU A 260 -5.76 -34.33 -1.63
CA GLU A 260 -6.35 -33.61 -0.48
C GLU A 260 -5.70 -32.22 -0.24
N LEU A 261 -4.44 -32.05 -0.66
CA LEU A 261 -3.70 -30.78 -0.61
C LEU A 261 -3.89 -29.91 -1.86
N GLY A 262 -4.71 -30.33 -2.82
CA GLY A 262 -4.92 -29.61 -4.08
C GLY A 262 -3.76 -29.75 -5.09
N VAL A 263 -2.83 -30.68 -4.85
CA VAL A 263 -1.72 -30.99 -5.76
C VAL A 263 -2.18 -32.03 -6.78
N HIS A 264 -2.49 -31.56 -7.99
CA HIS A 264 -2.91 -32.39 -9.11
C HIS A 264 -1.74 -32.68 -10.07
N PRO A 265 -1.85 -33.68 -10.98
CA PRO A 265 -0.76 -34.07 -11.88
C PRO A 265 -0.27 -32.94 -12.80
N GLY A 266 -1.16 -32.04 -13.22
CA GLY A 266 -0.83 -30.89 -14.08
C GLY A 266 -0.30 -29.66 -13.35
N LEU A 267 -0.16 -29.70 -12.02
CA LEU A 267 0.39 -28.58 -11.26
C LEU A 267 1.91 -28.56 -11.42
N ASP A 268 2.48 -27.46 -11.90
CA ASP A 268 3.93 -27.31 -12.07
C ASP A 268 4.61 -26.51 -10.95
N LEU A 269 3.84 -25.72 -10.22
CA LEU A 269 4.33 -24.82 -9.19
C LEU A 269 3.28 -24.68 -8.09
N VAL A 270 3.67 -24.94 -6.83
CA VAL A 270 2.80 -24.68 -5.67
C VAL A 270 2.86 -23.20 -5.30
N ASP A 271 1.73 -22.63 -4.90
CA ASP A 271 1.57 -21.24 -4.48
C ASP A 271 0.84 -21.15 -3.13
N SER A 272 -0.48 -20.92 -3.13
CA SER A 272 -1.29 -20.84 -1.90
C SER A 272 -1.16 -22.06 -0.99
N GLN A 273 -1.00 -23.24 -1.60
CA GLN A 273 -0.90 -24.52 -0.90
C GLN A 273 0.52 -24.83 -0.40
N ALA A 274 1.51 -23.98 -0.70
CA ALA A 274 2.92 -24.26 -0.41
C ALA A 274 3.16 -24.61 1.07
N GLU A 275 2.61 -23.85 2.00
CA GLU A 275 2.76 -24.12 3.44
C GLU A 275 2.15 -25.46 3.84
N ARG A 276 0.93 -25.76 3.37
CA ARG A 276 0.23 -27.01 3.70
C ARG A 276 1.00 -28.22 3.15
N VAL A 277 1.56 -28.08 1.94
CA VAL A 277 2.40 -29.11 1.31
C VAL A 277 3.70 -29.30 2.09
N GLU A 278 4.34 -28.22 2.51
CA GLU A 278 5.58 -28.27 3.31
C GLU A 278 5.34 -28.94 4.66
N ARG A 279 4.27 -28.56 5.36
CA ARG A 279 3.92 -29.13 6.66
C ARG A 279 3.61 -30.62 6.55
N ALA A 280 2.76 -31.01 5.60
CA ALA A 280 2.43 -32.42 5.37
C ALA A 280 3.65 -33.25 4.98
N LEU A 281 4.56 -32.68 4.16
CA LEU A 281 5.81 -33.34 3.81
C LEU A 281 6.66 -33.56 5.06
N ARG A 282 6.86 -32.52 5.89
CA ARG A 282 7.64 -32.60 7.13
C ARG A 282 7.08 -33.65 8.09
N ASP A 283 5.76 -33.72 8.23
CA ASP A 283 5.08 -34.73 9.06
C ASP A 283 5.27 -36.16 8.51
N SER A 284 5.39 -36.31 7.19
CA SER A 284 5.56 -37.62 6.54
C SER A 284 6.98 -38.20 6.59
N VAL A 285 8.01 -37.35 6.45
CA VAL A 285 9.42 -37.77 6.36
C VAL A 285 10.25 -37.48 7.61
N GLY A 286 9.75 -36.67 8.54
CA GLY A 286 10.51 -36.20 9.70
C GLY A 286 11.81 -35.49 9.28
N ASP A 287 12.90 -35.74 10.01
CA ASP A 287 14.23 -35.18 9.71
C ASP A 287 14.97 -35.89 8.56
N SER A 288 14.35 -36.88 7.91
CA SER A 288 15.02 -37.74 6.92
C SER A 288 15.36 -37.03 5.61
N VAL A 289 14.76 -35.86 5.34
CA VAL A 289 15.01 -35.07 4.14
C VAL A 289 15.72 -33.77 4.52
N HIS A 290 17.03 -33.75 4.30
CA HIS A 290 17.82 -32.53 4.49
C HIS A 290 17.48 -31.46 3.46
N GLY A 291 17.46 -30.20 3.93
CA GLY A 291 17.27 -29.02 3.08
C GLY A 291 15.83 -28.79 2.65
N LEU A 292 14.81 -29.17 3.43
CA LEU A 292 13.47 -28.63 3.21
C LEU A 292 13.55 -27.09 3.18
N PRO A 293 13.01 -26.42 2.15
CA PRO A 293 13.09 -24.97 2.06
C PRO A 293 12.39 -24.37 3.28
N SER A 294 13.11 -23.61 4.10
CA SER A 294 12.50 -22.83 5.18
C SER A 294 11.69 -21.71 4.54
N CYS A 295 10.37 -21.78 4.69
CA CYS A 295 9.46 -20.72 4.30
C CYS A 295 8.76 -20.18 5.55
N ASP A 296 8.78 -18.86 5.68
CA ASP A 296 8.05 -18.13 6.71
C ASP A 296 6.81 -17.53 6.04
N TYR A 297 5.65 -18.11 6.35
CA TYR A 297 4.36 -17.71 5.80
C TYR A 297 3.68 -16.79 6.81
N SER A 298 3.72 -15.49 6.54
CA SER A 298 2.99 -14.52 7.35
C SER A 298 1.49 -14.55 7.03
N TYR A 299 1.12 -15.00 5.82
CA TYR A 299 -0.25 -15.15 5.35
C TYR A 299 -0.46 -16.57 4.76
N PRO A 300 -0.58 -17.59 5.62
CA PRO A 300 -0.95 -18.95 5.25
C PRO A 300 -2.07 -19.00 4.21
N GLY A 301 -1.89 -19.72 3.10
CA GLY A 301 -2.94 -19.91 2.11
C GLY A 301 -3.15 -18.77 1.12
N SER A 302 -2.42 -17.66 1.21
CA SER A 302 -2.46 -16.59 0.21
C SER A 302 -1.52 -16.89 -0.96
N SER A 303 -1.94 -16.56 -2.18
CA SER A 303 -1.05 -16.58 -3.35
C SER A 303 -0.08 -15.40 -3.33
N VAL A 304 1.05 -15.50 -4.04
CA VAL A 304 2.03 -14.40 -4.17
C VAL A 304 1.43 -13.12 -4.75
N TYR A 305 0.31 -13.21 -5.47
CA TYR A 305 -0.40 -12.05 -6.00
C TYR A 305 -1.05 -11.17 -4.92
N HIS A 306 -1.31 -11.70 -3.72
CA HIS A 306 -1.78 -10.91 -2.58
C HIS A 306 -0.70 -9.94 -2.05
N LEU A 307 0.57 -10.15 -2.42
CA LEU A 307 1.71 -9.48 -1.80
C LEU A 307 2.25 -8.31 -2.64
N ILE A 308 1.85 -8.17 -3.92
CA ILE A 308 2.52 -7.25 -4.85
C ILE A 308 1.90 -5.86 -4.96
N GLY A 309 0.73 -5.63 -4.34
CA GLY A 309 0.01 -4.37 -4.47
C GLY A 309 -0.25 -3.97 -5.93
N CYS A 310 -0.27 -2.67 -6.23
CA CYS A 310 -0.54 -2.14 -7.57
C CYS A 310 0.71 -2.13 -8.50
N ASN A 311 1.49 -3.20 -8.52
CA ASN A 311 2.70 -3.30 -9.34
C ASN A 311 2.54 -4.30 -10.51
N VAL A 312 2.18 -3.79 -11.69
CA VAL A 312 1.99 -4.61 -12.90
C VAL A 312 3.26 -5.33 -13.32
N GLN A 313 4.41 -4.67 -13.23
CA GLN A 313 5.68 -5.27 -13.65
C GLN A 313 6.08 -6.42 -12.73
N ALA A 314 5.80 -6.32 -11.43
CA ALA A 314 5.93 -7.44 -10.51
C ALA A 314 4.97 -8.58 -10.86
N ALA A 315 3.71 -8.27 -11.19
CA ALA A 315 2.73 -9.26 -11.64
C ALA A 315 3.18 -10.02 -12.89
N ASP A 316 3.73 -9.29 -13.88
CA ASP A 316 4.32 -9.86 -15.10
C ASP A 316 5.51 -10.77 -14.80
N ILE A 317 6.39 -10.36 -13.88
CA ILE A 317 7.54 -11.18 -13.47
C ILE A 317 7.06 -12.48 -12.82
N LEU A 318 6.13 -12.42 -11.86
CA LEU A 318 5.52 -13.60 -11.23
C LEU A 318 4.92 -14.55 -12.27
N TYR A 319 4.12 -14.01 -13.18
CA TYR A 319 3.46 -14.78 -14.23
C TYR A 319 4.49 -15.45 -15.15
N SER A 320 5.53 -14.71 -15.57
CA SER A 320 6.59 -15.21 -16.45
C SER A 320 7.42 -16.34 -15.83
N VAL A 321 7.49 -16.39 -14.49
CA VAL A 321 8.24 -17.42 -13.75
C VAL A 321 7.37 -18.65 -13.47
N GLY A 322 6.05 -18.58 -13.70
CA GLY A 322 5.13 -19.73 -13.64
C GLY A 322 4.04 -19.64 -12.58
N PHE A 323 3.92 -18.52 -11.85
CA PHE A 323 2.77 -18.29 -10.97
C PHE A 323 1.58 -17.85 -11.83
N THR A 324 0.82 -18.78 -12.40
CA THR A 324 -0.22 -18.45 -13.39
C THR A 324 -1.64 -18.37 -12.82
N ASN A 325 -1.86 -18.79 -11.57
CA ASN A 325 -3.18 -18.79 -10.94
C ASN A 325 -3.51 -17.43 -10.31
N VAL A 326 -3.79 -16.43 -11.16
CA VAL A 326 -3.95 -15.02 -10.75
C VAL A 326 -5.23 -14.74 -9.96
N GLY A 327 -6.26 -15.59 -10.11
CA GLY A 327 -7.57 -15.44 -9.45
C GLY A 327 -7.71 -16.27 -8.18
N GLU A 328 -6.63 -16.89 -7.70
CA GLU A 328 -6.67 -17.73 -6.51
C GLU A 328 -7.07 -16.95 -5.27
N VAL A 329 -8.08 -17.44 -4.56
CA VAL A 329 -8.55 -16.82 -3.31
C VAL A 329 -7.75 -17.30 -2.11
N ASP A 330 -7.57 -16.41 -1.14
CA ASP A 330 -6.97 -16.71 0.15
C ASP A 330 -7.91 -17.49 1.10
N PRO A 331 -7.53 -17.81 2.35
CA PRO A 331 -8.41 -18.51 3.29
C PRO A 331 -9.66 -17.74 3.71
N TRP A 332 -9.68 -16.42 3.54
CA TRP A 332 -10.87 -15.58 3.75
C TRP A 332 -11.76 -15.54 2.51
N GLY A 333 -11.35 -16.25 1.45
CA GLY A 333 -12.03 -16.34 0.18
C GLY A 333 -11.86 -15.11 -0.69
N LEU A 334 -10.97 -14.18 -0.35
CA LEU A 334 -10.75 -12.96 -1.11
C LEU A 334 -9.71 -13.20 -2.20
N SER A 335 -9.96 -12.69 -3.41
CA SER A 335 -8.98 -12.69 -4.49
C SER A 335 -7.96 -11.55 -4.34
N PRO A 336 -6.81 -11.60 -5.03
CA PRO A 336 -5.79 -10.55 -4.97
C PRO A 336 -6.33 -9.15 -5.31
N VAL A 337 -7.33 -9.08 -6.18
CA VAL A 337 -7.95 -7.81 -6.61
C VAL A 337 -8.59 -7.05 -5.43
N PHE A 338 -9.09 -7.75 -4.41
CA PHE A 338 -9.66 -7.10 -3.21
C PHE A 338 -8.62 -6.37 -2.35
N TYR A 339 -7.36 -6.78 -2.42
CA TYR A 339 -6.27 -6.15 -1.67
C TYR A 339 -5.65 -4.97 -2.42
N LEU A 340 -5.98 -4.81 -3.71
CA LEU A 340 -5.53 -3.67 -4.48
C LEU A 340 -6.21 -2.40 -3.98
N ALA A 341 -5.44 -1.34 -3.83
CA ALA A 341 -5.96 -0.01 -3.59
C ALA A 341 -5.13 0.99 -4.39
N PRO A 342 -5.74 2.07 -4.91
CA PRO A 342 -4.99 3.20 -5.44
C PRO A 342 -3.93 3.62 -4.40
N PRO A 343 -2.64 3.70 -4.77
CA PRO A 343 -1.57 4.03 -3.84
C PRO A 343 -1.94 5.25 -3.00
N ASN A 344 -1.84 5.14 -1.67
CA ASN A 344 -2.13 6.26 -0.77
C ASN A 344 -1.14 7.38 -1.07
N THR A 345 -1.58 8.47 -1.70
CA THR A 345 -0.91 9.76 -1.61
C THR A 345 -1.12 10.23 -0.17
N VAL A 346 -0.17 9.91 0.70
CA VAL A 346 -0.28 10.09 2.16
C VAL A 346 -0.68 11.52 2.52
N GLU A 347 -1.85 11.59 3.15
CA GLU A 347 -2.37 12.42 4.25
C GLU A 347 -1.70 13.72 4.75
N HIS A 348 -0.69 14.29 4.10
CA HIS A 348 -0.26 15.64 4.41
C HIS A 348 -1.20 16.63 3.73
N GLY A 349 -1.82 17.49 4.55
CA GLY A 349 -2.83 18.48 4.17
C GLY A 349 -2.34 19.60 3.27
N THR A 350 -1.46 19.30 2.32
CA THR A 350 -1.17 20.16 1.19
C THR A 350 -2.03 19.70 0.00
N MET A 351 -2.63 20.68 -0.66
CA MET A 351 -3.47 20.53 -1.84
C MET A 351 -2.62 19.95 -2.99
N PHE A 352 -2.39 18.63 -3.02
CA PHE A 352 -1.68 18.00 -4.13
C PHE A 352 -2.50 18.09 -5.42
N GLU A 353 -1.80 18.30 -6.52
CA GLU A 353 -2.32 18.44 -7.88
C GLU A 353 -3.21 17.24 -8.24
N SER A 354 -4.37 17.50 -8.86
CA SER A 354 -5.31 16.46 -9.32
C SER A 354 -4.63 15.35 -10.14
N GLN A 355 -3.53 15.68 -10.82
CA GLN A 355 -2.74 14.76 -11.62
C GLN A 355 -2.16 13.57 -10.84
N ALA A 356 -1.74 13.75 -9.57
CA ALA A 356 -1.18 12.66 -8.77
C ALA A 356 -2.23 11.59 -8.43
N PHE A 357 -3.47 12.01 -8.13
CA PHE A 357 -4.59 11.09 -7.90
C PHE A 357 -5.00 10.37 -9.18
N ILE A 358 -5.03 11.07 -10.33
CA ILE A 358 -5.33 10.47 -11.63
C ILE A 358 -4.29 9.41 -11.99
N ASN A 359 -3.01 9.69 -11.76
CA ASN A 359 -1.94 8.72 -12.00
C ASN A 359 -2.08 7.50 -11.10
N SER A 360 -2.39 7.70 -9.80
CA SER A 360 -2.60 6.61 -8.84
C SER A 360 -3.79 5.73 -9.20
N LEU A 361 -4.90 6.32 -9.65
CA LEU A 361 -6.06 5.59 -10.14
C LEU A 361 -5.73 4.84 -11.44
N SER A 362 -4.98 5.47 -12.34
CA SER A 362 -4.52 4.84 -13.57
C SER A 362 -3.64 3.61 -13.27
N ASP A 363 -2.72 3.68 -12.32
CA ASP A 363 -1.88 2.53 -11.95
C ASP A 363 -2.70 1.39 -11.36
N PHE A 364 -3.67 1.71 -10.49
CA PHE A 364 -4.63 0.74 -9.97
C PHE A 364 -5.45 0.05 -11.09
N LEU A 365 -6.05 0.82 -11.99
CA LEU A 365 -6.84 0.27 -13.10
C LEU A 365 -5.98 -0.56 -14.05
N LYS A 366 -4.73 -0.16 -14.30
CA LYS A 366 -3.79 -0.93 -15.11
C LYS A 366 -3.55 -2.33 -14.54
N VAL A 367 -3.45 -2.45 -13.21
CA VAL A 367 -3.27 -3.74 -12.53
C VAL A 367 -4.56 -4.55 -12.56
N CYS A 368 -5.72 -3.92 -12.37
CA CYS A 368 -7.01 -4.60 -12.48
C CYS A 368 -7.21 -5.19 -13.88
N VAL A 369 -6.90 -4.42 -14.94
CA VAL A 369 -6.93 -4.89 -16.34
C VAL A 369 -5.98 -6.07 -16.53
N TRP A 370 -4.76 -5.98 -15.99
CA TRP A 370 -3.81 -7.08 -16.06
C TRP A 370 -4.37 -8.37 -15.42
N PHE A 371 -4.99 -8.29 -14.24
CA PHE A 371 -5.60 -9.47 -13.60
C PHE A 371 -6.72 -10.06 -14.45
N GLN A 372 -7.58 -9.20 -15.01
CA GLN A 372 -8.65 -9.61 -15.90
C GLN A 372 -8.11 -10.30 -17.17
N ASP A 373 -7.11 -9.71 -17.83
CA ASP A 373 -6.46 -10.25 -19.03
C ASP A 373 -5.79 -11.62 -18.77
N LYS A 374 -5.38 -11.88 -17.52
CA LYS A 374 -4.81 -13.17 -17.10
C LYS A 374 -5.86 -14.16 -16.59
N GLY A 375 -7.14 -13.84 -16.69
CA GLY A 375 -8.26 -14.75 -16.40
C GLY A 375 -8.84 -14.63 -14.99
N SER A 376 -8.53 -13.57 -14.25
CA SER A 376 -9.22 -13.29 -12.98
C SER A 376 -10.65 -12.83 -13.25
N ALA A 377 -11.63 -13.53 -12.68
CA ALA A 377 -13.05 -13.15 -12.76
C ALA A 377 -13.33 -11.96 -11.84
N LEU A 378 -14.05 -10.96 -12.36
CA LEU A 378 -14.44 -9.77 -11.59
C LEU A 378 -15.86 -9.86 -11.00
N ASP A 379 -16.64 -10.78 -11.53
CA ASP A 379 -18.07 -11.03 -11.29
C ASP A 379 -18.33 -12.31 -10.48
N GLN A 380 -17.28 -13.05 -10.12
CA GLN A 380 -17.41 -14.29 -9.38
C GLN A 380 -17.45 -14.05 -7.86
N GLU A 381 -18.44 -14.65 -7.20
CA GLU A 381 -18.53 -14.63 -5.74
C GLU A 381 -17.35 -15.34 -5.08
N SER A 382 -16.76 -14.63 -4.15
CA SER A 382 -15.70 -15.11 -3.28
C SER A 382 -16.30 -15.87 -2.08
N ARG A 383 -15.75 -17.02 -1.71
CA ARG A 383 -16.27 -17.83 -0.60
C ARG A 383 -16.28 -17.02 0.70
N GLY A 384 -17.45 -16.75 1.26
CA GLY A 384 -17.56 -16.07 2.56
C GLY A 384 -17.72 -14.55 2.49
N THR A 385 -17.76 -13.95 1.29
CA THR A 385 -18.16 -12.55 1.12
C THR A 385 -19.18 -12.41 -0.02
N PRO A 386 -20.28 -11.66 0.18
CA PRO A 386 -21.20 -11.32 -0.91
C PRO A 386 -20.63 -10.22 -1.83
N LEU A 387 -19.41 -9.73 -1.56
CA LEU A 387 -18.77 -8.71 -2.36
C LEU A 387 -18.03 -9.37 -3.54
N LEU A 388 -18.14 -8.74 -4.70
CA LEU A 388 -17.46 -9.14 -5.94
C LEU A 388 -16.27 -8.21 -6.17
N PRO A 389 -15.19 -8.66 -6.83
CA PRO A 389 -14.07 -7.79 -7.17
C PRO A 389 -14.51 -6.51 -7.91
N VAL A 390 -15.52 -6.60 -8.78
CA VAL A 390 -16.09 -5.45 -9.49
C VAL A 390 -16.67 -4.38 -8.54
N HIS A 391 -17.28 -4.79 -7.42
CA HIS A 391 -17.79 -3.87 -6.39
C HIS A 391 -16.64 -3.13 -5.68
N HIS A 392 -15.54 -3.83 -5.40
CA HIS A 392 -14.35 -3.23 -4.79
C HIS A 392 -13.68 -2.22 -5.74
N ILE A 393 -13.51 -2.58 -7.02
CA ILE A 393 -12.97 -1.68 -8.04
C ILE A 393 -13.84 -0.42 -8.15
N ALA A 394 -15.17 -0.58 -8.19
CA ALA A 394 -16.12 0.53 -8.18
C ALA A 394 -15.96 1.44 -6.95
N CYS A 395 -15.79 0.85 -5.77
CA CYS A 395 -15.55 1.59 -4.53
C CYS A 395 -14.24 2.41 -4.60
N CYS A 396 -13.15 1.82 -5.10
CA CYS A 396 -11.87 2.50 -5.26
C CYS A 396 -11.97 3.67 -6.26
N ILE A 397 -12.66 3.47 -7.39
CA ILE A 397 -12.92 4.53 -8.38
C ILE A 397 -13.66 5.70 -7.73
N GLY A 398 -14.83 5.46 -7.13
CA GLY A 398 -15.64 6.50 -6.50
C GLY A 398 -14.87 7.25 -5.40
N GLY A 399 -14.13 6.50 -4.57
CA GLY A 399 -13.27 7.08 -3.53
C GLY A 399 -12.14 7.97 -4.08
N CYS A 400 -11.56 7.64 -5.24
CA CYS A 400 -10.56 8.50 -5.90
C CYS A 400 -11.19 9.78 -6.46
N ILE A 401 -12.37 9.70 -7.06
CA ILE A 401 -13.10 10.88 -7.56
C ILE A 401 -13.44 11.81 -6.38
N ALA A 402 -13.96 11.25 -5.28
CA ALA A 402 -14.29 12.00 -4.06
C ALA A 402 -13.08 12.73 -3.46
N ARG A 403 -11.90 12.08 -3.44
CA ARG A 403 -10.65 12.71 -2.97
C ARG A 403 -10.21 13.86 -3.88
N THR A 404 -10.33 13.70 -5.20
CA THR A 404 -9.97 14.74 -6.19
C THR A 404 -10.85 15.99 -6.06
N LEU A 405 -12.09 15.83 -5.62
CA LEU A 405 -13.01 16.95 -5.33
C LEU A 405 -12.64 17.72 -4.05
N GLY A 406 -11.84 17.13 -3.15
CA GLY A 406 -11.60 17.67 -1.82
C GLY A 406 -12.81 17.53 -0.88
N ALA A 407 -13.79 16.69 -1.23
CA ALA A 407 -15.05 16.52 -0.51
C ALA A 407 -14.92 15.98 0.93
N ARG A 408 -13.69 15.70 1.39
CA ARG A 408 -13.44 15.17 2.74
C ARG A 408 -13.02 16.21 3.77
N ARG A 409 -12.71 17.47 3.41
CA ARG A 409 -12.04 18.41 4.36
C ARG A 409 -12.51 19.87 4.38
N GLU A 410 -13.20 20.41 3.36
CA GLU A 410 -13.58 21.83 3.32
C GLU A 410 -15.02 22.06 2.81
N ILE A 411 -15.77 22.93 3.49
CA ILE A 411 -17.04 23.48 2.97
C ILE A 411 -16.69 24.62 2.02
N LEU A 412 -17.01 24.46 0.74
CA LEU A 412 -16.76 25.48 -0.28
C LEU A 412 -18.07 26.14 -0.72
N PRO A 413 -18.02 27.43 -1.10
CA PRO A 413 -19.09 28.08 -1.83
C PRO A 413 -19.52 27.26 -3.05
N GLU A 414 -20.83 27.20 -3.29
CA GLU A 414 -21.44 26.36 -4.33
C GLU A 414 -20.79 26.53 -5.72
N HIS A 415 -20.52 27.77 -6.13
CA HIS A 415 -19.92 28.08 -7.43
C HIS A 415 -18.49 27.52 -7.59
N LEU A 416 -17.68 27.53 -6.53
CA LEU A 416 -16.33 26.93 -6.55
C LEU A 416 -16.41 25.41 -6.61
N MET A 417 -17.37 24.82 -5.90
CA MET A 417 -17.60 23.38 -5.98
C MET A 417 -18.05 22.97 -7.38
N ARG A 418 -18.98 23.71 -8.02
CA ARG A 418 -19.40 23.48 -9.42
C ARG A 418 -18.21 23.51 -10.39
N SER A 419 -17.30 24.46 -10.20
CA SER A 419 -16.06 24.53 -10.98
C SER A 419 -15.17 23.29 -10.78
N ARG A 420 -15.00 22.84 -9.52
CA ARG A 420 -14.27 21.60 -9.21
C ARG A 420 -14.92 20.37 -9.83
N ILE A 421 -16.24 20.24 -9.74
CA ILE A 421 -17.00 19.15 -10.36
C ILE A 421 -16.74 19.10 -11.87
N THR A 422 -16.80 20.25 -12.53
CA THR A 422 -16.53 20.35 -13.98
C THR A 422 -15.11 19.89 -14.33
N ARG A 423 -14.10 20.31 -13.55
CA ARG A 423 -12.70 19.90 -13.72
C ARG A 423 -12.48 18.41 -13.47
N VAL A 424 -13.09 17.85 -12.43
CA VAL A 424 -13.03 16.41 -12.17
C VAL A 424 -13.70 15.62 -13.29
N GLY A 425 -14.79 16.13 -13.86
CA GLY A 425 -15.39 15.57 -15.05
C GLY A 425 -14.44 15.50 -16.26
N THR A 426 -13.61 16.53 -16.48
CA THR A 426 -12.60 16.49 -17.57
C THR A 426 -11.47 15.50 -17.28
N ASP A 427 -11.02 15.43 -16.03
CA ASP A 427 -9.97 14.50 -15.59
C ASP A 427 -10.42 13.04 -15.73
N TRP A 428 -11.67 12.76 -15.37
CA TRP A 428 -12.29 11.44 -15.49
C TRP A 428 -12.39 10.95 -16.95
N ARG A 429 -12.66 11.85 -17.91
CA ARG A 429 -12.64 11.50 -19.35
C ARG A 429 -11.28 11.00 -19.79
N THR A 430 -10.19 11.58 -19.29
CA THR A 430 -8.84 11.15 -19.60
C THR A 430 -8.57 9.72 -19.11
N VAL A 431 -9.08 9.37 -17.92
CA VAL A 431 -8.99 8.01 -17.38
C VAL A 431 -9.80 7.02 -18.21
N LEU A 432 -11.04 7.38 -18.58
CA LEU A 432 -11.90 6.57 -19.44
C LEU A 432 -11.29 6.29 -20.81
N ALA A 433 -10.69 7.30 -21.43
CA ALA A 433 -10.01 7.14 -22.71
C ALA A 433 -8.84 6.14 -22.63
N ARG A 434 -8.26 5.92 -21.44
CA ARG A 434 -7.14 5.00 -21.23
C ARG A 434 -7.58 3.57 -20.92
N TYR A 435 -8.77 3.38 -20.32
CA TYR A 435 -9.28 2.07 -19.91
C TYR A 435 -10.76 1.86 -20.32
N PRO A 436 -11.12 2.01 -21.61
CA PRO A 436 -12.51 2.06 -22.04
C PRO A 436 -13.26 0.76 -21.75
N VAL A 437 -12.67 -0.40 -22.05
CA VAL A 437 -13.34 -1.71 -21.93
C VAL A 437 -13.72 -2.04 -20.48
N MET A 438 -12.76 -1.93 -19.54
CA MET A 438 -13.01 -2.23 -18.13
C MET A 438 -14.04 -1.26 -17.53
N LEU A 439 -13.93 0.03 -17.84
CA LEU A 439 -14.84 1.02 -17.29
C LEU A 439 -16.25 0.91 -17.90
N GLU A 440 -16.36 0.54 -19.18
CA GLU A 440 -17.63 0.23 -19.81
C GLU A 440 -18.29 -0.99 -19.16
N GLN A 441 -17.54 -2.05 -18.89
CA GLN A 441 -18.04 -3.22 -18.16
C GLN A 441 -18.54 -2.84 -16.77
N ILE A 442 -17.75 -2.08 -16.00
CA ILE A 442 -18.13 -1.68 -14.63
C ILE A 442 -19.35 -0.75 -14.65
N LEU A 443 -19.37 0.25 -15.52
CA LEU A 443 -20.44 1.25 -15.54
C LEU A 443 -21.72 0.74 -16.21
N GLY A 444 -21.59 -0.26 -17.08
CA GLY A 444 -22.70 -0.97 -17.72
C GLY A 444 -23.25 -2.14 -16.90
N ASP A 445 -22.65 -2.47 -15.75
CA ASP A 445 -23.09 -3.58 -14.91
C ASP A 445 -24.45 -3.27 -14.25
N THR A 446 -25.47 -4.01 -14.70
CA THR A 446 -26.84 -3.93 -14.17
C THR A 446 -27.32 -5.25 -13.58
N GLU A 447 -26.43 -6.23 -13.40
CA GLU A 447 -26.81 -7.60 -13.02
C GLU A 447 -26.24 -7.99 -11.65
N HIS A 448 -25.06 -7.48 -11.31
CA HIS A 448 -24.36 -7.89 -10.09
C HIS A 448 -24.67 -6.95 -8.94
N HIS A 449 -25.63 -7.32 -8.09
CA HIS A 449 -25.98 -6.57 -6.88
C HIS A 449 -25.18 -7.07 -5.67
N ASP A 450 -24.69 -6.14 -4.83
CA ASP A 450 -24.19 -6.50 -3.50
C ASP A 450 -25.34 -6.81 -2.51
N SER A 451 -25.01 -7.25 -1.30
CA SER A 451 -26.02 -7.57 -0.26
C SER A 451 -26.41 -6.35 0.61
N CYS A 452 -26.31 -5.11 0.10
CA CYS A 452 -26.60 -3.90 0.87
C CYS A 452 -28.11 -3.74 1.14
N SER A 453 -28.48 -3.42 2.38
CA SER A 453 -29.87 -3.21 2.83
C SER A 453 -30.19 -1.75 3.19
N CYS A 454 -29.34 -0.79 2.80
CA CYS A 454 -29.55 0.62 3.08
C CYS A 454 -30.67 1.21 2.22
N ALA A 455 -31.49 2.11 2.77
CA ALA A 455 -32.58 2.76 2.04
C ALA A 455 -32.14 3.55 0.78
N CYS A 456 -30.85 3.82 0.60
CA CYS A 456 -30.29 4.40 -0.63
C CYS A 456 -30.26 3.44 -1.83
N SER A 457 -30.54 2.15 -1.61
CA SER A 457 -30.71 1.09 -2.62
C SER A 457 -31.94 0.25 -2.27
N VAL A 458 -32.61 -0.32 -3.26
CA VAL A 458 -33.74 -1.22 -3.01
C VAL A 458 -33.27 -2.67 -2.93
N ASP A 459 -32.47 -3.11 -3.90
CA ASP A 459 -32.07 -4.51 -4.06
C ASP A 459 -30.56 -4.69 -3.96
N GLY A 460 -29.89 -3.96 -3.07
CA GLY A 460 -28.42 -3.89 -3.08
C GLY A 460 -27.86 -2.90 -4.10
N CYS A 461 -26.56 -2.71 -4.09
CA CYS A 461 -25.86 -1.73 -4.91
C CYS A 461 -25.17 -2.39 -6.10
N LEU A 462 -25.43 -1.86 -7.28
CA LEU A 462 -24.71 -2.15 -8.51
C LEU A 462 -23.34 -1.43 -8.54
N PRO A 463 -22.32 -1.95 -9.26
CA PRO A 463 -21.05 -1.25 -9.44
C PRO A 463 -21.13 0.23 -9.88
N PRO A 464 -21.93 0.64 -10.89
CA PRO A 464 -22.08 2.06 -11.25
C PRO A 464 -22.66 2.89 -10.10
N MET A 465 -23.53 2.28 -9.30
CA MET A 465 -24.14 2.93 -8.15
C MET A 465 -23.16 3.06 -6.98
N ILE A 466 -22.25 2.11 -6.80
CA ILE A 466 -21.16 2.21 -5.83
C ILE A 466 -20.24 3.38 -6.19
N ILE A 467 -19.84 3.51 -7.47
CA ILE A 467 -19.02 4.64 -7.93
C ILE A 467 -19.72 5.96 -7.60
N LEU A 468 -21.00 6.07 -7.97
CA LEU A 468 -21.79 7.28 -7.73
C LEU A 468 -21.85 7.60 -6.23
N LYS A 469 -22.32 6.64 -5.40
CA LYS A 469 -22.50 6.81 -3.95
C LYS A 469 -21.20 7.21 -3.27
N GLU A 470 -20.09 6.55 -3.57
CA GLU A 470 -18.79 6.92 -3.01
C GLU A 470 -18.31 8.30 -3.44
N THR A 471 -18.69 8.74 -4.64
CA THR A 471 -18.40 10.09 -5.12
C THR A 471 -19.22 11.17 -4.40
N ILE A 472 -20.52 10.91 -4.17
CA ILE A 472 -21.46 11.93 -3.68
C ILE A 472 -21.66 11.95 -2.16
N TYR A 473 -21.34 10.88 -1.45
CA TYR A 473 -21.63 10.70 -0.01
C TYR A 473 -21.13 11.83 0.92
N ARG A 474 -20.09 12.58 0.53
CA ARG A 474 -19.58 13.74 1.29
C ARG A 474 -19.57 15.03 0.50
N LEU A 475 -20.27 15.06 -0.63
CA LEU A 475 -20.34 16.26 -1.44
C LEU A 475 -21.17 17.32 -0.71
N ARG A 476 -20.56 18.50 -0.50
CA ARG A 476 -21.22 19.64 0.12
C ARG A 476 -21.14 20.86 -0.79
N PRO A 477 -22.25 21.59 -1.01
CA PRO A 477 -23.62 21.27 -0.55
C PRO A 477 -24.22 20.04 -1.27
N ALA A 478 -25.09 19.29 -0.57
CA ALA A 478 -25.65 18.01 -1.05
C ALA A 478 -26.51 18.14 -2.31
N ILE A 479 -27.08 19.33 -2.58
CA ILE A 479 -27.82 19.62 -3.82
C ILE A 479 -26.97 19.41 -5.08
N LEU A 480 -25.63 19.44 -4.96
CA LEU A 480 -24.71 19.20 -6.07
C LEU A 480 -24.56 17.71 -6.44
N CYS A 481 -25.14 16.79 -5.66
CA CYS A 481 -25.14 15.36 -5.96
C CYS A 481 -25.71 15.06 -7.35
N GLY A 482 -26.82 15.72 -7.72
CA GLY A 482 -27.42 15.56 -9.05
C GLY A 482 -26.51 16.06 -10.18
N GLN A 483 -25.71 17.09 -9.92
CA GLN A 483 -24.76 17.61 -10.91
C GLN A 483 -23.59 16.67 -11.11
N MET A 484 -23.05 16.13 -10.02
CA MET A 484 -22.01 15.11 -10.08
C MET A 484 -22.48 13.88 -10.85
N ALA A 485 -23.67 13.37 -10.53
CA ALA A 485 -24.29 12.28 -11.26
C ALA A 485 -24.44 12.63 -12.75
N ALA A 486 -24.98 13.80 -13.08
CA ALA A 486 -25.12 14.25 -14.46
C ALA A 486 -23.79 14.26 -15.21
N HIS A 487 -22.69 14.70 -14.58
CA HIS A 487 -21.36 14.65 -15.20
C HIS A 487 -20.85 13.23 -15.43
N LEU A 488 -21.03 12.30 -14.49
CA LEU A 488 -20.66 10.90 -14.68
C LEU A 488 -21.41 10.28 -15.86
N PHE A 489 -22.71 10.57 -15.98
CA PHE A 489 -23.55 10.04 -17.06
C PHE A 489 -23.35 10.76 -18.42
N ASP A 490 -23.00 12.05 -18.43
CA ASP A 490 -22.59 12.74 -19.67
C ASP A 490 -21.37 12.04 -20.28
N ILE A 491 -20.42 11.68 -19.43
CA ILE A 491 -19.17 11.06 -19.84
C ILE A 491 -19.40 9.64 -20.38
N LEU A 492 -20.30 8.88 -19.75
CA LEU A 492 -20.78 7.61 -20.28
C LEU A 492 -21.43 7.75 -21.65
N SER A 493 -22.21 8.81 -21.84
CA SER A 493 -22.90 9.07 -23.11
C SER A 493 -21.96 9.34 -24.27
N VAL A 494 -20.83 9.99 -23.99
CA VAL A 494 -19.77 10.23 -24.99
C VAL A 494 -19.04 8.93 -25.34
N SER A 495 -18.85 8.06 -24.36
CA SER A 495 -18.08 6.81 -24.53
C SER A 495 -18.90 5.71 -25.22
N HIS A 496 -20.23 5.72 -25.05
CA HIS A 496 -21.13 4.69 -25.58
C HIS A 496 -22.37 5.27 -26.28
N PRO A 497 -22.21 6.02 -27.39
CA PRO A 497 -23.31 6.76 -28.02
C PRO A 497 -24.48 5.87 -28.45
N SER A 498 -24.19 4.63 -28.85
CA SER A 498 -25.19 3.64 -29.26
C SER A 498 -25.61 2.78 -28.07
N GLY A 499 -26.51 3.27 -27.21
CA GLY A 499 -26.98 2.52 -26.03
C GLY A 499 -26.91 3.29 -24.72
N ALA A 500 -26.24 4.44 -24.70
CA ALA A 500 -26.21 5.33 -23.52
C ALA A 500 -27.61 5.68 -23.00
N ARG A 501 -28.59 5.84 -23.90
CA ARG A 501 -29.96 6.18 -23.50
C ARG A 501 -30.62 5.02 -22.74
N ASP A 502 -30.51 3.81 -23.27
CA ASP A 502 -31.04 2.59 -22.65
C ASP A 502 -30.39 2.35 -21.27
N LEU A 503 -29.06 2.48 -21.20
CA LEU A 503 -28.33 2.38 -19.93
C LEU A 503 -28.76 3.44 -18.91
N GLN A 504 -28.91 4.70 -19.33
CA GLN A 504 -29.42 5.77 -18.47
C GLN A 504 -30.83 5.46 -17.97
N ASP A 505 -31.71 4.98 -18.84
CA ASP A 505 -33.09 4.68 -18.47
C ASP A 505 -33.16 3.48 -17.50
N ARG A 506 -32.28 2.48 -17.63
CA ARG A 506 -32.12 1.38 -16.66
C ARG A 506 -31.59 1.85 -15.31
N LEU A 507 -30.62 2.76 -15.29
CA LEU A 507 -29.96 3.23 -14.06
C LEU A 507 -30.70 4.41 -13.38
N ALA A 508 -31.57 5.12 -14.09
CA ALA A 508 -32.23 6.33 -13.60
C ALA A 508 -32.92 6.15 -12.23
N PRO A 509 -33.71 5.10 -11.96
CA PRO A 509 -34.36 4.94 -10.66
C PRO A 509 -33.34 4.86 -9.51
N ALA A 510 -32.25 4.12 -9.70
CA ALA A 510 -31.21 3.98 -8.69
C ALA A 510 -30.43 5.29 -8.49
N VAL A 511 -30.12 6.02 -9.56
CA VAL A 511 -29.44 7.32 -9.53
C VAL A 511 -30.29 8.38 -8.82
N LEU A 512 -31.56 8.50 -9.20
CA LEU A 512 -32.51 9.43 -8.59
C LEU A 512 -32.70 9.14 -7.11
N ARG A 513 -32.78 7.86 -6.73
CA ARG A 513 -32.84 7.43 -5.34
C ARG A 513 -31.58 7.82 -4.57
N ALA A 514 -30.40 7.53 -5.10
CA ALA A 514 -29.14 7.86 -4.43
C ALA A 514 -28.95 9.38 -4.26
N CYS A 515 -29.17 10.18 -5.31
CA CYS A 515 -29.03 11.63 -5.22
C CYS A 515 -30.05 12.25 -4.25
N THR A 516 -31.31 11.81 -4.29
CA THR A 516 -32.36 12.28 -3.38
C THR A 516 -32.05 11.89 -1.94
N PHE A 517 -31.59 10.65 -1.71
CA PHE A 517 -31.19 10.14 -0.40
C PHE A 517 -30.12 11.04 0.25
N GLU A 518 -29.05 11.35 -0.49
CA GLU A 518 -27.98 12.22 0.03
C GLU A 518 -28.48 13.65 0.31
N THR A 519 -29.38 14.14 -0.53
CA THR A 519 -29.90 15.52 -0.42
C THR A 519 -30.83 15.68 0.79
N LEU A 520 -31.59 14.63 1.14
CA LEU A 520 -32.39 14.55 2.37
C LEU A 520 -31.54 14.27 3.62
N SER A 521 -30.21 14.11 3.48
CA SER A 521 -29.29 13.83 4.59
C SER A 521 -29.63 12.58 5.42
N LEU A 522 -30.22 11.56 4.78
CA LEU A 522 -30.48 10.25 5.39
C LEU A 522 -29.18 9.54 5.80
N ARG A 523 -29.24 8.72 6.86
CA ARG A 523 -28.06 8.02 7.37
C ARG A 523 -27.79 6.76 6.56
N HIS A 524 -26.55 6.64 6.06
CA HIS A 524 -26.11 5.42 5.38
C HIS A 524 -25.92 4.26 6.36
N THR A 525 -26.65 3.17 6.14
CA THR A 525 -26.39 1.85 6.73
C THR A 525 -25.63 0.93 5.78
N CYS A 526 -25.13 1.46 4.66
CA CYS A 526 -24.32 0.72 3.69
C CYS A 526 -23.06 0.15 4.34
N ARG A 527 -22.85 -1.16 4.16
CA ARG A 527 -21.68 -1.84 4.72
C ARG A 527 -20.46 -1.81 3.80
N PHE A 528 -20.70 -1.77 2.49
CA PHE A 528 -19.67 -2.11 1.51
C PHE A 528 -18.90 -0.93 0.92
N HIS A 529 -19.30 0.31 1.23
CA HIS A 529 -18.77 1.48 0.52
C HIS A 529 -17.56 2.15 1.21
N ASN A 530 -17.23 1.84 2.47
CA ASN A 530 -16.25 2.66 3.22
C ASN A 530 -14.92 2.00 3.59
N GLY A 531 -14.49 0.97 2.86
CA GLY A 531 -13.10 0.45 2.77
C GLY A 531 -12.32 0.15 4.05
N ARG A 532 -12.88 0.29 5.25
CA ARG A 532 -12.18 0.09 6.53
C ARG A 532 -12.47 -1.24 7.20
N ASP A 533 -13.54 -1.92 6.81
CA ASP A 533 -13.82 -3.33 7.11
C ASP A 533 -15.17 -3.68 6.43
N HIS A 534 -15.17 -4.55 5.42
CA HIS A 534 -16.43 -4.99 4.78
C HIS A 534 -17.27 -5.88 5.69
N THR A 535 -16.68 -6.42 6.77
CA THR A 535 -17.37 -7.29 7.73
C THR A 535 -18.12 -6.49 8.80
N ILE A 536 -17.68 -5.26 9.12
CA ILE A 536 -18.24 -4.45 10.20
C ILE A 536 -19.12 -3.29 9.67
N GLY A 537 -18.93 -2.84 8.42
CA GLY A 537 -19.73 -1.76 7.84
C GLY A 537 -19.68 -0.45 8.65
N ARG A 538 -20.54 0.53 8.31
CA ARG A 538 -20.65 1.80 9.08
C ARG A 538 -21.52 1.67 10.33
N VAL A 539 -22.48 0.76 10.27
CA VAL A 539 -23.48 0.48 11.28
C VAL A 539 -23.47 -1.04 11.45
N LYS A 540 -23.49 -1.52 12.69
CA LYS A 540 -23.57 -2.98 12.93
C LYS A 540 -24.88 -3.50 12.38
N LEU A 541 -24.90 -4.76 11.94
CA LEU A 541 -26.10 -5.37 11.39
C LEU A 541 -27.33 -5.22 12.28
N ASP A 542 -27.16 -5.44 13.59
CA ASP A 542 -28.24 -5.38 14.58
C ASP A 542 -28.80 -3.94 14.74
N ASP A 543 -27.98 -2.92 14.50
CA ASP A 543 -28.33 -1.51 14.65
C ASP A 543 -29.01 -0.94 13.38
N ILE A 544 -28.97 -1.66 12.25
CA ILE A 544 -29.56 -1.18 10.98
C ILE A 544 -31.05 -0.94 11.13
N ALA A 545 -31.76 -1.86 11.78
CA ALA A 545 -33.20 -1.75 11.99
C ALA A 545 -33.57 -0.53 12.86
N GLU A 546 -32.73 -0.21 13.85
CA GLU A 546 -32.91 0.95 14.72
C GLU A 546 -32.72 2.25 13.93
N VAL A 547 -31.62 2.38 13.18
CA VAL A 547 -31.36 3.55 12.32
C VAL A 547 -32.50 3.75 11.31
N GLN A 548 -32.98 2.67 10.69
CA GLN A 548 -34.09 2.74 9.73
C GLN A 548 -35.43 3.11 10.38
N ALA A 549 -35.67 2.68 11.62
CA ALA A 549 -36.86 3.05 12.37
C ALA A 549 -36.85 4.53 12.75
N GLU A 550 -35.70 5.06 13.15
CA GLU A 550 -35.49 6.48 13.45
C GLU A 550 -35.66 7.35 12.18
N ASP A 551 -35.11 6.90 11.04
CA ASP A 551 -35.19 7.62 9.76
C ASP A 551 -36.50 7.36 9.00
N ARG A 552 -37.47 6.64 9.58
CA ARG A 552 -38.66 6.13 8.86
C ARG A 552 -39.41 7.20 8.06
N LEU A 553 -39.65 8.38 8.65
CA LEU A 553 -40.36 9.47 7.99
C LEU A 553 -39.59 10.02 6.78
N LEU A 554 -38.26 10.14 6.90
CA LEU A 554 -37.40 10.55 5.79
C LEU A 554 -37.31 9.46 4.72
N VAL A 555 -37.36 8.19 5.09
CA VAL A 555 -37.41 7.06 4.16
C VAL A 555 -38.73 7.03 3.38
N GLU A 556 -39.86 7.32 4.04
CA GLU A 556 -41.16 7.50 3.39
C GLU A 556 -41.11 8.70 2.41
N ARG A 557 -40.57 9.83 2.86
CA ARG A 557 -40.38 11.02 2.01
C ARG A 557 -39.49 10.74 0.79
N LEU A 558 -38.41 9.97 0.97
CA LEU A 558 -37.57 9.51 -0.12
C LEU A 558 -38.38 8.68 -1.14
N ALA A 559 -39.22 7.75 -0.67
CA ALA A 559 -40.02 6.91 -1.55
C ALA A 559 -41.03 7.74 -2.37
N GLU A 560 -41.67 8.73 -1.75
CA GLU A 560 -42.57 9.67 -2.44
C GLU A 560 -41.85 10.46 -3.53
N LEU A 561 -40.72 11.09 -3.19
CA LEU A 561 -39.96 11.92 -4.13
C LEU A 561 -39.39 11.09 -5.28
N VAL A 562 -38.86 9.89 -5.01
CA VAL A 562 -38.35 8.99 -6.06
C VAL A 562 -39.48 8.55 -7.00
N SER A 563 -40.67 8.24 -6.46
CA SER A 563 -41.84 7.93 -7.28
C SER A 563 -42.26 9.12 -8.17
N GLU A 564 -42.25 10.34 -7.62
CA GLU A 564 -42.48 11.57 -8.39
C GLU A 564 -41.44 11.72 -9.51
N PHE A 565 -40.15 11.56 -9.19
CA PHE A 565 -39.07 11.73 -10.14
C PHE A 565 -39.09 10.67 -11.24
N ASP A 566 -39.34 9.40 -10.93
CA ASP A 566 -39.47 8.34 -11.93
C ASP A 566 -40.61 8.63 -12.91
N SER A 567 -41.77 9.05 -12.40
CA SER A 567 -42.92 9.42 -13.22
C SER A 567 -42.62 10.62 -14.13
N LYS A 568 -42.01 11.67 -13.57
CA LYS A 568 -41.63 12.88 -14.31
C LYS A 568 -40.54 12.64 -15.33
N TYR A 569 -39.55 11.81 -15.00
CA TYR A 569 -38.47 11.43 -15.90
C TYR A 569 -39.01 10.73 -17.15
N ARG A 570 -39.88 9.73 -16.97
CA ARG A 570 -40.57 9.03 -18.07
C ARG A 570 -41.45 9.97 -18.90
N THR A 571 -42.16 10.89 -18.25
CA THR A 571 -43.06 11.83 -18.93
C THR A 571 -42.31 12.86 -19.77
N LEU A 572 -41.19 13.39 -19.25
CA LEU A 572 -40.41 14.40 -19.95
C LEU A 572 -39.58 13.82 -21.10
N GLY A 573 -39.19 12.54 -21.03
CA GLY A 573 -38.43 11.86 -22.09
C GLY A 573 -37.02 12.42 -22.32
N VAL A 574 -36.55 13.34 -21.48
CA VAL A 574 -35.20 13.91 -21.55
C VAL A 574 -34.17 12.95 -21.00
N SER A 575 -32.88 13.12 -21.36
CA SER A 575 -31.80 12.29 -20.84
C SER A 575 -31.61 12.50 -19.34
N LEU A 576 -31.11 11.49 -18.62
CA LEU A 576 -30.90 11.56 -17.17
C LEU A 576 -30.04 12.78 -16.74
N PRO A 577 -28.93 13.13 -17.41
CA PRO A 577 -28.16 14.34 -17.07
C PRO A 577 -28.95 15.65 -17.21
N VAL A 578 -29.85 15.74 -18.19
CA VAL A 578 -30.73 16.91 -18.42
C VAL A 578 -31.80 16.97 -17.33
N PHE A 579 -32.38 15.83 -16.95
CA PHE A 579 -33.36 15.76 -15.88
C PHE A 579 -32.75 16.18 -14.53
N LEU A 580 -31.55 15.68 -14.21
CA LEU A 580 -30.85 15.96 -12.96
C LEU A 580 -30.51 17.46 -12.80
N ARG A 581 -29.99 18.09 -13.86
CA ARG A 581 -29.67 19.54 -13.86
C ARG A 581 -30.89 20.45 -13.97
N GLY A 582 -32.03 19.91 -14.41
CA GLY A 582 -33.27 20.64 -14.59
C GLY A 582 -34.26 20.36 -13.46
N TYR A 583 -35.22 19.47 -13.74
CA TYR A 583 -36.37 19.22 -12.87
C TYR A 583 -35.95 18.76 -11.46
N TRP A 584 -35.03 17.80 -11.35
CA TRP A 584 -34.61 17.27 -10.05
C TRP A 584 -33.98 18.35 -9.17
N GLU A 585 -33.02 19.12 -9.69
CA GLU A 585 -32.34 20.19 -8.94
C GLU A 585 -33.34 21.26 -8.48
N SER A 586 -34.25 21.69 -9.36
CA SER A 586 -35.29 22.68 -9.01
C SER A 586 -36.24 22.15 -7.94
N ARG A 587 -36.70 20.90 -8.07
CA ARG A 587 -37.63 20.31 -7.09
C ARG A 587 -36.96 20.12 -5.73
N MET A 588 -35.72 19.63 -5.69
CA MET A 588 -34.99 19.42 -4.44
C MET A 588 -34.67 20.72 -3.71
N LYS A 589 -34.41 21.83 -4.42
CA LYS A 589 -34.29 23.15 -3.80
C LYS A 589 -35.60 23.58 -3.13
N ALA A 590 -36.75 23.30 -3.74
CA ALA A 590 -38.05 23.58 -3.13
C ALA A 590 -38.30 22.68 -1.90
N VAL A 591 -37.93 21.40 -1.95
CA VAL A 591 -38.02 20.50 -0.78
C VAL A 591 -37.19 21.04 0.39
N GLN A 592 -35.95 21.47 0.14
CA GLN A 592 -35.10 22.03 1.19
C GLN A 592 -35.70 23.30 1.81
N GLN A 593 -36.33 24.16 1.00
CA GLN A 593 -37.04 25.34 1.49
C GLN A 593 -38.29 24.97 2.30
N GLU A 594 -39.04 23.93 1.90
CA GLU A 594 -40.20 23.41 2.65
C GLU A 594 -39.77 22.91 4.05
N GLU A 595 -38.63 22.21 4.14
CA GLU A 595 -38.09 21.68 5.39
C GLU A 595 -37.52 22.76 6.31
N GLU A 596 -36.81 23.77 5.77
CA GLU A 596 -36.30 24.90 6.57
C GLU A 596 -37.45 25.68 7.25
N VAL A 597 -38.56 25.88 6.55
CA VAL A 597 -39.75 26.56 7.10
C VAL A 597 -40.40 25.72 8.21
N PHE A 598 -40.43 24.40 8.06
CA PHE A 598 -40.97 23.51 9.08
C PHE A 598 -40.08 23.47 10.34
N ASP A 599 -38.76 23.50 10.18
CA ASP A 599 -37.79 23.53 11.29
C ASP A 599 -37.85 24.85 12.08
N GLU A 600 -38.05 26.02 11.44
CA GLU A 600 -38.23 27.28 12.18
C GLU A 600 -39.49 27.29 13.05
N ASP A 601 -40.59 26.71 12.55
CA ASP A 601 -41.84 26.56 13.28
C ASP A 601 -41.73 25.53 14.41
N GLU A 602 -41.01 24.43 14.20
CA GLU A 602 -40.74 23.43 15.23
C GLU A 602 -39.77 23.94 16.30
N ALA A 603 -38.69 24.62 15.91
CA ALA A 603 -37.78 25.32 16.81
C ALA A 603 -38.50 26.43 17.59
N ARG A 604 -39.53 27.07 17.02
CA ARG A 604 -40.41 27.99 17.75
C ARG A 604 -41.25 27.24 18.78
N ARG A 605 -41.90 26.13 18.42
CA ARG A 605 -42.66 25.28 19.36
C ARG A 605 -41.79 24.72 20.48
N MET A 606 -40.58 24.23 20.18
CA MET A 606 -39.63 23.72 21.17
C MET A 606 -39.22 24.82 22.17
N ARG A 607 -38.98 26.05 21.68
CA ARG A 607 -38.74 27.22 22.54
C ARG A 607 -39.93 27.57 23.43
N GLU A 608 -41.16 27.41 22.94
CA GLU A 608 -42.39 27.63 23.72
C GLU A 608 -42.57 26.61 24.87
N VAL A 609 -42.02 25.39 24.75
CA VAL A 609 -42.05 24.38 25.83
C VAL A 609 -40.79 24.43 26.73
N GLY A 610 -39.94 25.46 26.57
CA GLY A 610 -38.76 25.67 27.41
C GLY A 610 -37.51 24.90 27.00
N VAL A 611 -37.48 24.30 25.80
CA VAL A 611 -36.28 23.65 25.24
C VAL A 611 -35.45 24.68 24.49
N THR A 612 -34.25 24.98 25.01
CA THR A 612 -33.25 25.80 24.32
C THR A 612 -32.46 24.94 23.34
N VAL A 613 -32.66 25.18 22.04
CA VAL A 613 -31.86 24.56 20.98
C VAL A 613 -30.70 25.51 20.68
N ASP A 614 -29.47 25.10 21.02
CA ASP A 614 -28.26 25.85 20.66
C ASP A 614 -28.03 25.73 19.15
N ARG A 615 -27.86 26.87 18.46
CA ARG A 615 -27.48 26.90 17.04
C ARG A 615 -26.06 26.35 16.90
N VAL A 616 -25.89 25.28 16.12
CA VAL A 616 -24.59 24.71 15.72
C VAL A 616 -24.04 25.41 14.49
#